data_AF-A0A536LLR7-F1
#
_entry.id   AF-A0A536LLR7-F1
#
_cell.length_a   1.000
_cell.length_b   1.000
_cell.length_c   1.000
_cell.angle_alpha   90.00
_cell.angle_beta   90.00
_cell.angle_gamma   90.00
#
_symmetry.space_group_name_H-M   'P 1'
#
loop_
_entity.id
_entity.type
_entity.pdbx_description
1 polymer ?
#
loop_
_entity_poly.entity_id
_entity_poly.type
_entity_poly.pdbx_seq_one_letter_code
_entity_poly.pdbx_strand_id
1 'polypeptide(L)' 'MAPRLVYSGCTIRAMKPDVRYCMTSDDFGMCHAGNAAITRSLTAGVVTSTTLVGPCAWALHAMQRLAAHRRGTGRR' A
#
# COMPACT_ATOMS: atom_id res chain seq x y z
N MET A 1 3.78 4.21 23.64
CA MET A 1 3.73 2.81 23.17
C MET A 1 3.48 2.85 21.67
N ALA A 2 4.53 2.71 20.85
CA ALA A 2 4.38 2.84 19.40
C ALA A 2 3.65 1.59 18.85
N PRO A 3 2.58 1.74 18.06
CA PRO A 3 1.83 0.60 17.55
C PRO A 3 2.74 -0.25 16.65
N ARG A 4 2.81 -1.54 16.97
CA ARG A 4 3.54 -2.53 16.18
C ARG A 4 2.63 -2.92 15.01
N LEU A 5 2.81 -2.28 13.86
CA LEU A 5 2.13 -2.68 12.64
C LEU A 5 2.81 -3.93 12.09
N VAL A 6 2.21 -5.09 12.34
CA VAL A 6 2.62 -6.37 11.75
C VAL A 6 1.72 -6.60 10.54
N TYR A 7 2.29 -6.52 9.34
CA TYR A 7 1.57 -6.84 8.11
C TYR A 7 2.29 -8.00 7.40
N SER A 8 1.58 -9.13 7.23
CA SER A 8 2.04 -10.28 6.44
C SER A 8 3.44 -10.83 6.80
N GLY A 9 3.80 -10.84 8.09
CA GLY A 9 5.08 -11.39 8.57
C GLY A 9 6.27 -10.43 8.50
N CYS A 10 6.15 -9.28 7.84
CA CYS A 10 7.13 -8.20 7.93
C CYS A 10 6.81 -7.34 9.16
N THR A 11 7.72 -7.29 10.13
CA THR A 11 7.55 -6.45 11.32
C THR A 11 8.11 -5.07 11.04
N ILE A 12 7.24 -4.06 10.91
CA ILE A 12 7.68 -2.67 10.89
C ILE A 12 8.24 -2.35 12.29
N ARG A 13 9.54 -2.05 12.34
CA ARG A 13 10.19 -1.59 13.58
C ARG A 13 9.65 -0.22 13.99
N ALA A 14 9.76 0.10 15.27
CA ALA A 14 9.37 1.40 15.80
C ALA A 14 10.04 2.54 15.00
N MET A 15 9.20 3.40 14.43
CA MET A 15 9.59 4.60 13.71
C MET A 15 9.71 5.79 14.67
N LYS A 16 10.52 6.80 14.32
CA LYS A 16 10.63 8.02 15.13
C LYS A 16 9.32 8.81 15.05
N PRO A 17 8.76 9.28 16.18
CA PRO A 17 7.44 9.90 16.20
C PRO A 17 7.35 11.23 15.42
N ASP A 18 8.45 11.97 15.32
CA ASP A 18 8.48 13.30 14.69
C ASP A 18 8.99 13.28 13.23
N VAL A 19 9.13 12.09 12.65
CA VAL A 19 9.56 11.91 11.26
C VAL A 19 8.37 11.47 10.42
N ARG A 20 8.15 12.14 9.29
CA ARG A 20 7.17 11.68 8.30
C ARG A 20 7.82 10.63 7.40
N TYR A 21 7.18 9.47 7.28
CA TYR A 21 7.64 8.39 6.43
C TYR A 21 6.73 8.25 5.21
N CYS A 22 7.34 8.00 4.05
CA CYS A 22 6.63 7.54 2.86
C CYS A 22 6.94 6.05 2.71
N MET A 23 5.93 5.19 2.84
CA MET A 23 6.06 3.76 2.65
C MET A 23 5.46 3.39 1.29
N THR A 24 6.28 2.85 0.41
CA THR A 24 5.90 2.43 -0.94
C THR A 24 5.86 0.91 -0.99
N SER A 25 4.81 0.34 -1.58
CA SER A 25 4.81 -1.07 -1.98
C SER A 25 5.08 -1.18 -3.47
N ASP A 26 5.93 -2.12 -3.87
CA ASP A 26 6.16 -2.42 -5.27
C ASP A 26 5.27 -3.57 -5.76
N ASP A 27 5.35 -3.88 -7.05
CA ASP A 27 4.71 -5.01 -7.73
C ASP A 27 3.17 -4.98 -7.84
N PHE A 28 2.57 -3.80 -7.71
CA PHE A 28 1.15 -3.67 -7.98
C PHE A 28 0.87 -3.92 -9.47
N GLY A 29 -0.05 -4.81 -9.76
CA GLY A 29 -0.35 -5.31 -11.10
C GLY A 29 0.26 -6.68 -11.39
N MET A 30 1.32 -7.12 -10.70
CA MET A 30 2.06 -8.33 -11.07
C MET A 30 1.21 -9.61 -10.96
N CYS A 31 0.41 -9.74 -9.89
CA CYS A 31 -0.47 -10.88 -9.68
C CYS A 31 -1.74 -10.50 -8.90
N HIS A 32 -2.75 -11.35 -8.93
CA HIS A 32 -4.00 -11.12 -8.18
C HIS A 32 -3.76 -11.02 -6.66
N ALA A 33 -2.95 -11.92 -6.12
CA ALA A 33 -2.65 -11.96 -4.69
C ALA A 33 -1.91 -10.69 -4.23
N GLY A 34 -0.93 -10.24 -5.02
CA GLY A 34 -0.21 -8.98 -4.81
C GLY A 34 -1.15 -7.78 -4.84
N ASN A 35 -2.02 -7.70 -5.85
CA ASN A 35 -3.04 -6.66 -5.92
C ASN A 35 -3.94 -6.62 -4.68
N ALA A 36 -4.41 -7.78 -4.23
CA ALA A 36 -5.26 -7.87 -3.04
C ALA A 36 -4.50 -7.43 -1.78
N ALA A 37 -3.24 -7.86 -1.61
CA ALA A 37 -2.41 -7.48 -0.47
C ALA A 37 -2.12 -5.98 -0.45
N ILE A 38 -1.69 -5.41 -1.58
CA ILE A 38 -1.34 -3.98 -1.68
C ILE A 38 -2.56 -3.10 -1.49
N THR A 39 -3.72 -3.48 -2.05
CA THR A 39 -4.98 -2.75 -1.83
C THR A 39 -5.34 -2.69 -0.35
N ARG A 40 -5.20 -3.80 0.38
CA ARG A 40 -5.44 -3.83 1.83
C ARG A 40 -4.44 -2.96 2.58
N SER A 41 -3.15 -3.01 2.22
CA SER A 41 -2.10 -2.18 2.83
C SER A 41 -2.36 -0.69 2.66
N LEU A 42 -2.80 -0.28 1.46
CA LEU A 42 -3.18 1.11 1.16
C LEU A 42 -4.40 1.54 1.99
N THR A 43 -5.43 0.69 2.04
CA THR A 43 -6.68 0.97 2.78
C THR A 43 -6.43 1.06 4.28
N ALA A 44 -5.55 0.21 4.83
CA ALA A 44 -5.20 0.20 6.24
C ALA A 44 -4.14 1.27 6.61
N GLY A 45 -3.64 2.04 5.64
CA GLY A 45 -2.61 3.07 5.87
C GLY A 45 -1.22 2.53 6.22
N VAL A 46 -0.96 1.24 5.96
CA VAL A 46 0.36 0.62 6.17
C VAL A 46 1.37 1.17 5.17
N VAL A 47 0.92 1.38 3.93
CA VAL A 47 1.69 2.01 2.85
C VAL A 47 0.96 3.25 2.36
N THR A 48 1.72 4.28 1.98
CA THR A 48 1.22 5.58 1.54
C THR A 48 1.08 5.68 0.02
N SER A 49 1.78 4.80 -0.70
CA SER A 49 1.78 4.72 -2.16
C SER A 49 2.19 3.33 -2.64
N THR A 50 2.04 3.10 -3.94
CA THR A 50 2.49 1.87 -4.60
C THR A 50 2.93 2.15 -6.03
N THR A 51 3.78 1.29 -6.60
CA THR A 51 4.19 1.35 -8.00
C THR A 51 3.43 0.31 -8.83
N LEU A 52 2.86 0.77 -9.95
CA LEU A 52 2.16 -0.09 -10.89
C LEU A 52 3.17 -0.65 -11.91
N VAL A 53 3.25 -1.96 -12.00
CA VAL A 53 4.05 -2.67 -13.00
C VAL A 53 3.15 -3.00 -14.19
N GLY A 54 3.63 -2.77 -15.42
CA GLY A 54 2.90 -3.11 -16.66
C GLY A 54 3.83 -3.20 -17.88
N PRO A 55 3.48 -4.00 -18.91
CA PRO A 55 2.24 -4.75 -19.10
C PRO A 55 2.30 -6.13 -18.43
N CYS A 56 1.51 -6.34 -17.37
CA CYS A 56 1.41 -7.62 -16.70
C CYS A 56 -0.06 -8.05 -16.56
N ALA A 57 -0.29 -9.35 -16.37
CA ALA A 57 -1.62 -9.97 -16.47
C ALA A 57 -2.70 -9.32 -15.58
N TRP A 58 -2.30 -8.71 -14.45
CA TRP A 58 -3.21 -8.10 -13.50
C TRP A 58 -3.08 -6.57 -13.38
N ALA A 59 -2.39 -5.91 -14.31
CA ALA A 59 -2.23 -4.45 -14.33
C ALA A 59 -3.56 -3.71 -14.46
N LEU A 60 -4.44 -4.17 -15.37
CA LEU A 60 -5.75 -3.52 -15.58
C LEU A 60 -6.63 -3.60 -14.32
N HIS A 61 -6.68 -4.76 -13.68
CA HIS A 61 -7.39 -4.94 -12.42
C HIS A 61 -6.82 -4.04 -11.31
N ALA A 62 -5.49 -3.89 -11.26
CA ALA A 62 -4.83 -2.95 -10.37
C ALA A 62 -5.27 -1.50 -10.65
N MET A 63 -5.26 -1.05 -11.90
CA MET A 63 -5.69 0.29 -12.29
C MET A 63 -7.15 0.57 -11.91
N GLN A 64 -8.04 -0.40 -12.13
CA GLN A 64 -9.45 -0.30 -11.72
C GLN A 64 -9.58 -0.11 -10.20
N ARG A 65 -8.79 -0.84 -9.41
CA ARG A 65 -8.75 -0.68 -7.96
C ARG A 65 -8.23 0.68 -7.54
N LEU A 66 -7.19 1.21 -8.19
CA LEU A 66 -6.69 2.55 -7.92
C LEU A 66 -7.73 3.63 -8.26
N ALA A 67 -8.44 3.47 -9.38
CA ALA A 67 -9.50 4.40 -9.77
C ALA A 67 -10.67 4.40 -8.76
N ALA A 68 -11.03 3.24 -8.22
CA ALA A 68 -12.02 3.12 -7.16
C ALA A 68 -11.51 3.66 -5.81
N HIS A 69 -10.20 3.54 -5.56
CA HIS A 69 -9.54 3.99 -4.35
C HIS A 69 -9.31 5.51 -4.38
N ARG A 70 -10.37 6.29 -4.11
CA ARG A 70 -10.24 7.74 -3.91
C ARG A 70 -9.37 8.02 -2.69
N ARG A 71 -8.29 8.78 -2.88
CA ARG A 71 -7.60 9.42 -1.75
C ARG A 71 -8.62 10.34 -1.08
N GLY A 72 -9.03 10.00 0.14
CA GLY A 72 -9.67 10.97 1.02
C GLY A 72 -8.76 12.20 1.06
N THR A 73 -9.30 13.34 0.67
CA THR A 73 -8.60 14.62 0.70
C THR A 73 -7.95 14.79 2.07
N GLY A 74 -6.63 14.89 2.09
CA GLY A 74 -5.85 15.00 3.31
C GLY A 74 -6.39 16.13 4.19
N ARG A 75 -6.97 15.75 5.33
CA ARG A 75 -7.22 16.67 6.44
C ARG A 75 -7.19 15.91 7.77
N ARG A 76 -5.99 15.77 8.32
CA ARG A 76 -5.54 16.19 9.67
C ARG A 76 -4.20 15.54 9.96
#